data_AF-A0A1X7JRG1-F1
#
_entry.id   AF-A0A1X7JRG1-F1
#
_cell.length_a   1.000
_cell.length_b   1.000
_cell.length_c   1.000
_cell.angle_alpha   90.00
_cell.angle_beta   90.00
_cell.angle_gamma   90.00
#
_symmetry.space_group_name_H-M   'P 1'
#
loop_
_entity.id
_entity.type
_entity.pdbx_description
1 polymer ?
#
loop_
_entity_poly.entity_id
_entity_poly.type
_entity_poly.pdbx_seq_one_letter_code
_entity_poly.pdbx_strand_id
1 'polypeptide(L)'
;MLKRNAPLLAFALVFVAVLYFVYSIPQYEPIVDVEDEEEDVAEEAFTGRVEMPSIDEIYVIENTAGRDLNKLAMFLEGRAAGLHYLSSEYFKKARVARKGHKLFKSDDEVFLGLHLTLDSLGRFKDPQIMFTSSDNEVFKVKLLKHVEYFWRLPPSKQGKLEIWIPIRFRGGV
;
A
#
# COMPACT_ATOMS: atom_id res chain seq x y z
N MET A 1 13.90 -70.67 34.70
CA MET A 1 13.48 -70.27 33.33
C MET A 1 13.41 -68.75 33.15
N LEU A 2 13.09 -67.96 34.19
CA LEU A 2 13.02 -66.49 34.10
C LEU A 2 14.34 -65.80 33.74
N LYS A 3 15.49 -66.23 34.29
CA LYS A 3 16.82 -65.63 34.00
C LYS A 3 17.27 -65.77 32.54
N ARG A 4 16.86 -66.83 31.84
CA ARG A 4 17.24 -67.07 30.42
C ARG A 4 16.42 -66.22 29.45
N ASN A 5 15.19 -65.89 29.83
CA ASN A 5 14.25 -65.12 29.00
C ASN A 5 14.17 -63.64 29.43
N ALA A 6 14.95 -63.25 30.46
CA ALA A 6 15.07 -61.88 30.94
C ALA A 6 15.37 -60.84 29.84
N PRO A 7 16.31 -61.08 28.89
CA PRO A 7 16.53 -60.11 27.81
C PRO A 7 15.32 -59.98 26.89
N LEU A 8 14.59 -61.07 26.66
CA LEU A 8 13.41 -61.09 25.78
C LEU A 8 12.21 -60.37 26.44
N LEU A 9 12.05 -60.54 27.75
CA LEU A 9 11.05 -59.81 28.55
C LEU A 9 11.39 -58.32 28.65
N ALA A 10 12.66 -57.96 28.82
CA ALA A 10 13.10 -56.56 28.81
C ALA A 10 12.83 -55.92 27.43
N PHE A 11 13.09 -56.63 26.34
CA PHE A 11 12.81 -56.16 24.99
C PHE A 11 11.30 -55.96 24.75
N ALA A 12 10.47 -56.91 25.21
CA ALA A 12 9.02 -56.79 25.14
C ALA A 12 8.52 -55.58 25.96
N LEU A 13 9.09 -55.33 27.13
CA LEU A 13 8.70 -54.19 27.98
C LEU A 13 9.09 -52.86 27.33
N VAL A 14 10.28 -52.76 26.74
CA VAL A 14 10.70 -51.59 25.95
C VAL A 14 9.78 -51.39 24.76
N PHE A 15 9.42 -52.46 24.05
CA PHE A 15 8.52 -52.39 22.91
C PHE A 15 7.13 -51.87 23.30
N VAL A 16 6.58 -52.36 24.41
CA VAL A 16 5.29 -51.87 24.95
C VAL A 16 5.40 -50.41 25.40
N ALA A 17 6.52 -50.00 26.00
CA ALA A 17 6.74 -48.61 26.41
C ALA A 17 6.81 -47.66 25.20
N VAL A 18 7.45 -48.08 24.10
CA VAL A 18 7.50 -47.30 22.85
C VAL A 18 6.11 -47.20 22.22
N LEU A 19 5.35 -48.30 22.18
CA LEU A 19 3.98 -48.28 21.67
C LEU A 19 3.08 -47.34 22.48
N TYR A 20 3.19 -47.39 23.81
CA TYR A 20 2.46 -46.48 24.68
C TYR A 20 2.84 -45.02 24.42
N PHE A 21 4.13 -44.73 24.27
CA PHE A 21 4.60 -43.38 23.97
C PHE A 21 4.02 -42.88 22.64
N VAL A 22 4.10 -43.68 21.57
CA VAL A 22 3.54 -43.31 20.26
C VAL A 22 2.03 -43.08 20.33
N TYR A 23 1.30 -43.92 21.08
CA TYR A 23 -0.14 -43.78 21.25
C TYR A 23 -0.52 -42.56 22.10
N SER A 24 0.36 -42.12 23.00
CA SER A 24 0.17 -40.94 23.84
C SER A 24 0.48 -39.61 23.13
N ILE A 25 1.08 -39.65 21.94
CA ILE A 25 1.30 -38.44 21.14
C ILE A 25 -0.07 -38.00 20.60
N PRO A 26 -0.56 -36.80 20.95
CA PRO A 26 -1.80 -36.29 20.37
C PRO A 26 -1.63 -36.21 18.86
N GLN A 27 -2.60 -36.77 18.12
CA GLN A 27 -2.60 -36.67 16.67
C GLN A 27 -2.58 -35.19 16.29
N TYR A 28 -1.68 -34.82 15.37
CA TYR A 28 -1.67 -33.49 14.80
C TYR A 28 -2.96 -33.31 14.02
N GLU A 29 -3.95 -32.67 14.64
CA GLU A 29 -5.04 -32.07 13.91
C GLU A 29 -4.42 -30.89 13.15
N PRO A 30 -4.39 -30.93 11.81
CA PRO A 30 -3.98 -29.75 11.06
C PRO A 30 -4.84 -28.60 11.56
N ILE A 31 -4.20 -27.49 11.88
CA ILE A 31 -4.89 -26.23 12.11
C ILE A 31 -5.51 -25.91 10.76
N VAL A 32 -6.75 -26.38 10.56
CA VAL A 32 -7.64 -25.78 9.60
C VAL A 32 -7.94 -24.46 10.28
N ASP A 33 -7.17 -23.44 9.92
CA ASP A 33 -7.67 -22.08 10.00
C ASP A 33 -8.97 -22.14 9.19
N VAL A 34 -10.08 -22.41 9.88
CA VAL A 34 -11.36 -21.91 9.46
C VAL A 34 -11.16 -20.42 9.60
N GLU A 35 -10.57 -19.81 8.56
CA GLU A 35 -10.98 -18.49 8.16
C GLU A 35 -12.50 -18.61 8.23
N ASP A 36 -13.08 -17.97 9.25
CA ASP A 36 -14.49 -17.61 9.19
C ASP A 36 -14.66 -17.14 7.74
N GLU A 37 -15.47 -17.85 6.96
CA GLU A 37 -15.97 -17.34 5.71
C GLU A 37 -16.81 -16.11 6.11
N GLU A 38 -16.13 -15.01 6.46
CA GLU A 38 -16.62 -13.68 6.15
C GLU A 38 -17.03 -13.84 4.71
N GLU A 39 -18.35 -13.83 4.47
CA GLU A 39 -18.93 -13.89 3.14
C GLU A 39 -17.97 -13.16 2.21
N ASP A 40 -17.38 -13.88 1.26
CA ASP A 40 -16.54 -13.29 0.22
C ASP A 40 -17.45 -12.29 -0.49
N VAL A 41 -17.50 -11.06 0.03
CA VAL A 41 -18.21 -9.95 -0.55
C VAL A 41 -17.34 -9.65 -1.74
N ALA A 42 -17.62 -10.34 -2.85
CA ALA A 42 -16.86 -10.34 -4.09
C ALA A 42 -16.13 -9.02 -4.20
N GLU A 43 -14.81 -9.01 -3.92
CA GLU A 43 -14.07 -7.77 -3.73
C GLU A 43 -14.30 -6.92 -4.98
N GLU A 44 -15.19 -5.93 -4.87
CA GLU A 44 -15.49 -5.09 -6.01
C GLU A 44 -14.17 -4.43 -6.39
N ALA A 45 -13.68 -4.76 -7.58
CA ALA A 45 -12.42 -4.23 -8.08
C ALA A 45 -12.51 -2.71 -7.99
N PHE A 46 -11.55 -2.09 -7.31
CA PHE A 46 -11.57 -0.65 -7.10
C PHE A 46 -11.48 0.08 -8.46
N THR A 47 -12.58 0.71 -8.88
CA THR A 47 -12.73 1.36 -10.19
C THR A 47 -12.30 2.84 -10.19
N GLY A 48 -11.81 3.35 -9.05
CA GLY A 48 -11.45 4.76 -8.92
C GLY A 48 -10.29 5.16 -9.82
N ARG A 49 -10.04 6.47 -9.94
CA ARG A 49 -9.06 7.03 -10.88
C ARG A 49 -8.28 8.17 -10.25
N VAL A 50 -7.03 8.34 -10.67
CA VAL A 50 -6.24 9.52 -10.33
C VAL A 50 -6.12 10.37 -11.58
N GLU A 51 -6.55 11.61 -11.49
CA GLU A 51 -6.42 12.63 -12.53
C GLU A 51 -5.21 13.48 -12.20
N MET A 52 -4.22 13.41 -13.09
CA MET A 52 -3.02 14.23 -13.04
C MET A 52 -3.28 15.54 -13.80
N PRO A 53 -2.61 16.65 -13.42
CA PRO A 53 -2.85 17.93 -14.06
C PRO A 53 -2.30 17.95 -15.47
N SER A 54 -3.03 18.65 -16.34
CA SER A 54 -2.54 19.08 -17.64
C SER A 54 -1.45 20.15 -17.48
N ILE A 55 -0.70 20.43 -18.56
CA ILE A 55 0.39 21.40 -18.52
C ILE A 55 -0.07 22.80 -18.07
N ASP A 56 -1.28 23.21 -18.46
CA ASP A 56 -1.85 24.52 -18.15
C ASP A 56 -2.25 24.66 -16.67
N GLU A 57 -2.40 23.53 -15.97
CA GLU A 57 -2.74 23.49 -14.54
C GLU A 57 -1.51 23.39 -13.64
N ILE A 58 -0.32 23.16 -14.22
CA ILE A 58 0.95 23.14 -13.48
C ILE A 58 1.41 24.59 -13.27
N TYR A 59 1.42 25.03 -12.01
CA TYR A 59 1.94 26.34 -11.66
C TYR A 59 3.45 26.27 -11.41
N VAL A 60 4.24 26.94 -12.25
CA VAL A 60 5.70 26.95 -12.16
C VAL A 60 6.15 28.15 -11.36
N ILE A 61 6.75 27.90 -10.19
CA ILE A 61 7.30 28.95 -9.31
C ILE A 61 8.69 29.33 -9.79
N GLU A 62 9.53 28.32 -10.04
CA GLU A 62 10.90 28.51 -10.48
C GLU A 62 11.28 27.42 -11.48
N ASN A 63 11.89 27.80 -12.61
CA ASN A 63 12.47 26.84 -13.57
C ASN A 63 13.81 27.35 -14.10
N THR A 64 14.75 27.60 -13.19
CA THR A 64 16.12 28.01 -13.54
C THR A 64 16.91 26.88 -14.21
N ALA A 65 16.45 25.63 -14.07
CA ALA A 65 17.00 24.47 -14.77
C ALA A 65 16.61 24.35 -16.26
N GLY A 66 15.71 25.19 -16.77
CA GLY A 66 15.27 25.15 -18.17
C GLY A 66 14.63 23.81 -18.56
N ARG A 67 13.93 23.16 -17.62
CA ARG A 67 13.29 21.86 -17.86
C ARG A 67 12.08 22.03 -18.77
N ASP A 68 11.94 21.11 -19.70
CA ASP A 68 10.80 21.03 -20.63
C ASP A 68 9.53 20.63 -19.88
N LEU A 69 8.57 21.55 -19.84
CA LEU A 69 7.30 21.38 -19.12
C LEU A 69 6.40 20.33 -19.78
N ASN A 70 6.50 20.10 -21.09
CA ASN A 70 5.73 19.05 -21.76
C ASN A 70 6.18 17.66 -21.30
N LYS A 71 7.50 17.47 -21.17
CA LYS A 71 8.06 16.22 -20.63
C LYS A 71 7.72 16.03 -19.16
N LEU A 72 7.63 17.12 -18.39
CA LEU A 72 7.18 17.08 -17.00
C LEU A 72 5.71 16.65 -16.91
N ALA A 73 4.82 17.24 -17.72
CA ALA A 73 3.40 16.87 -17.74
C ALA A 73 3.22 15.39 -18.13
N MET A 74 3.88 14.94 -19.20
CA MET A 74 3.86 13.53 -19.62
C MET A 74 4.41 12.59 -18.53
N PHE A 75 5.46 13.01 -17.81
CA PHE A 75 5.96 12.26 -16.67
C PHE A 75 4.92 12.14 -15.56
N LEU A 76 4.25 13.25 -15.21
CA LEU A 76 3.25 13.29 -14.15
C LEU A 76 2.04 12.41 -14.51
N GLU A 77 1.57 12.46 -15.75
CA GLU A 77 0.52 11.59 -16.26
C GLU A 77 0.86 10.10 -16.06
N GLY A 78 2.11 9.70 -16.37
CA GLY A 78 2.59 8.34 -16.12
C GLY A 78 2.64 7.94 -14.63
N ARG A 79 2.56 8.90 -13.69
CA ARG A 79 2.51 8.63 -12.25
C ARG A 79 1.10 8.43 -11.70
N ALA A 80 0.06 8.72 -12.48
CA ALA A 80 -1.33 8.47 -12.09
C ALA A 80 -1.55 7.03 -11.60
N ALA A 81 -1.03 6.04 -12.35
CA ALA A 81 -1.14 4.63 -12.01
C ALA A 81 -0.42 4.27 -10.70
N GLY A 82 0.73 4.89 -10.42
CA GLY A 82 1.46 4.68 -9.16
C GLY A 82 0.71 5.21 -7.93
N LEU A 83 -0.06 6.29 -8.11
CA LEU A 83 -0.92 6.86 -7.08
C LEU A 83 -2.25 6.12 -6.93
N HIS A 84 -2.68 5.37 -7.94
CA HIS A 84 -3.93 4.59 -7.91
C HIS A 84 -3.97 3.60 -6.75
N TYR A 85 -2.84 2.93 -6.45
CA TYR A 85 -2.72 2.06 -5.29
C TYR A 85 -3.05 2.77 -3.96
N LEU A 86 -2.53 3.98 -3.76
CA LEU A 86 -2.80 4.78 -2.56
C LEU A 86 -4.28 5.17 -2.46
N SER A 87 -4.90 5.45 -3.61
CA SER A 87 -6.32 5.78 -3.70
C SER A 87 -7.20 4.58 -3.36
N SER A 88 -6.85 3.38 -3.84
CA SER A 88 -7.58 2.14 -3.58
C SER A 88 -7.64 1.85 -2.08
N GLU A 89 -6.51 1.90 -1.37
CA GLU A 89 -6.51 1.68 0.09
C GLU A 89 -7.35 2.72 0.85
N TYR A 90 -7.27 3.99 0.44
CA TYR A 90 -8.00 5.08 1.08
C TYR A 90 -9.51 4.92 0.91
N PHE A 91 -9.98 4.78 -0.34
CA PHE A 91 -11.40 4.70 -0.64
C PHE A 91 -12.02 3.35 -0.26
N LYS A 92 -11.28 2.22 -0.32
CA LYS A 92 -11.76 0.93 0.21
C LYS A 92 -12.07 1.04 1.69
N LYS A 93 -11.15 1.57 2.50
CA LYS A 93 -11.37 1.77 3.95
C LYS A 93 -12.52 2.74 4.24
N ALA A 94 -12.62 3.83 3.49
CA ALA A 94 -13.72 4.76 3.60
C ALA A 94 -15.07 4.08 3.31
N ARG A 95 -15.13 3.22 2.28
CA ARG A 95 -16.35 2.49 1.89
C ARG A 95 -16.77 1.45 2.93
N VAL A 96 -15.82 0.71 3.51
CA VAL A 96 -16.11 -0.24 4.61
C VAL A 96 -16.68 0.50 5.82
N ALA A 97 -16.09 1.64 6.20
CA ALA A 97 -16.60 2.47 7.30
C ALA A 97 -18.05 3.00 7.04
N ARG A 98 -18.42 3.27 5.78
CA ARG A 98 -19.79 3.68 5.40
C ARG A 98 -20.84 2.58 5.62
N LYS A 99 -20.50 1.30 5.42
CA LYS A 99 -21.47 0.19 5.61
C LYS A 99 -21.96 0.11 7.07
N GLY A 100 -21.20 0.61 8.04
CA GLY A 100 -21.59 0.68 9.45
C GLY A 100 -22.28 1.98 9.90
N HIS A 101 -22.11 3.10 9.20
CA HIS A 101 -22.64 4.40 9.62
C HIS A 101 -23.20 5.23 8.45
N LYS A 102 -24.50 5.49 8.47
CA LYS A 102 -25.32 6.19 7.44
C LYS A 102 -25.03 7.69 7.23
N LEU A 103 -23.96 8.26 7.81
CA LEU A 103 -23.83 9.73 7.92
C LEU A 103 -22.45 10.32 7.61
N PHE A 104 -21.56 9.60 6.92
CA PHE A 104 -20.32 10.22 6.45
C PHE A 104 -20.54 10.90 5.09
N LYS A 105 -20.24 12.20 5.03
CA LYS A 105 -20.18 13.00 3.79
C LYS A 105 -19.39 12.24 2.73
N SER A 106 -19.86 12.29 1.48
CA SER A 106 -19.25 11.59 0.36
C SER A 106 -17.89 12.21 0.01
N ASP A 107 -16.81 11.71 0.60
CA ASP A 107 -15.48 11.89 0.01
C ASP A 107 -15.35 10.88 -1.15
N ASP A 108 -16.18 11.06 -2.18
CA ASP A 108 -16.05 10.33 -3.44
C ASP A 108 -15.01 10.99 -4.35
N GLU A 109 -14.53 12.18 -3.97
CA GLU A 109 -13.42 12.84 -4.62
C GLU A 109 -12.50 13.49 -3.56
N VAL A 110 -11.19 13.31 -3.72
CA VAL A 110 -10.17 14.03 -2.95
C VAL A 110 -9.37 14.92 -3.89
N PHE A 111 -9.30 16.21 -3.56
CA PHE A 111 -8.54 17.22 -4.29
C PHE A 111 -7.38 17.66 -3.43
N LEU A 112 -6.17 17.72 -3.99
CA LEU A 112 -5.01 18.21 -3.27
C LEU A 112 -4.05 18.96 -4.18
N GLY A 113 -3.31 19.91 -3.61
CA GLY A 113 -2.23 20.62 -4.29
C GLY A 113 -0.88 20.19 -3.71
N LEU A 114 -0.01 19.62 -4.55
CA LEU A 114 1.36 19.30 -4.15
C LEU A 114 2.31 20.41 -4.56
N HIS A 115 3.11 20.88 -3.61
CA HIS A 115 4.33 21.63 -3.87
C HIS A 115 5.50 20.68 -3.97
N LEU A 116 6.24 20.81 -5.07
CA LEU A 116 7.34 19.94 -5.40
C LEU A 116 8.56 20.77 -5.73
N THR A 117 9.64 20.52 -4.99
CA THR A 117 10.96 21.05 -5.29
C THR A 117 11.86 19.95 -5.82
N LEU A 118 12.55 20.20 -6.91
CA LEU A 118 13.41 19.22 -7.56
C LEU A 118 14.89 19.61 -7.44
N ASP A 119 15.70 18.64 -7.03
CA ASP A 119 17.16 18.77 -6.97
C ASP A 119 17.82 18.52 -8.35
N SER A 120 19.08 18.94 -8.47
CA SER A 120 20.02 18.63 -9.55
C SER A 120 20.07 17.14 -9.91
N LEU A 121 19.98 16.24 -8.92
CA LEU A 121 19.93 14.78 -9.10
C LEU A 121 18.59 14.26 -9.64
N GLY A 122 17.61 15.15 -9.90
CA GLY A 122 16.29 14.77 -10.40
C GLY A 122 15.40 14.09 -9.35
N ARG A 123 15.70 14.30 -8.06
CA ARG A 123 14.88 13.83 -6.94
C ARG A 123 13.99 14.97 -6.44
N PHE A 124 12.73 14.68 -6.19
CA PHE A 124 11.86 15.61 -5.49
C PHE A 124 12.24 15.61 -4.01
N LYS A 125 12.56 16.79 -3.48
CA LYS A 125 12.93 17.03 -2.08
C LYS A 125 11.77 17.72 -1.38
N ASP A 126 11.47 17.26 -0.17
CA ASP A 126 10.48 17.84 0.74
C ASP A 126 9.15 18.17 0.03
N PRO A 127 8.45 17.16 -0.54
CA PRO A 127 7.14 17.39 -1.12
C PRO A 127 6.16 17.83 -0.02
N GLN A 128 5.37 18.87 -0.28
CA GLN A 128 4.41 19.42 0.68
C GLN A 128 3.01 19.45 0.09
N ILE A 129 2.00 19.23 0.94
CA ILE A 129 0.59 19.40 0.56
C ILE A 129 0.17 20.81 0.95
N MET A 130 -0.09 21.66 -0.04
CA MET A 130 -0.48 23.06 0.17
C MET A 130 -1.96 23.20 0.54
N PHE A 131 -2.80 22.36 -0.06
CA PHE A 131 -4.22 22.25 0.26
C PHE A 131 -4.68 20.82 -0.01
N THR A 132 -5.71 20.37 0.72
CA THR A 132 -6.32 19.05 0.53
C THR A 132 -7.75 19.08 1.04
N SER A 133 -8.65 18.36 0.36
CA SER A 133 -10.02 18.13 0.85
C SER A 133 -10.14 16.94 1.80
N SER A 134 -9.07 16.13 1.93
CA SER A 134 -9.05 14.96 2.82
C SER A 134 -8.42 15.28 4.16
N ASP A 135 -9.08 14.85 5.24
CA ASP A 135 -8.59 14.96 6.63
C ASP A 135 -7.72 13.76 7.06
N ASN A 136 -7.48 12.78 6.19
CA ASN A 136 -6.74 11.57 6.54
C ASN A 136 -5.22 11.78 6.52
N GLU A 137 -4.63 11.96 7.69
CA GLU A 137 -3.17 12.14 7.84
C GLU A 137 -2.33 10.95 7.36
N VAL A 138 -2.80 9.72 7.53
CA VAL A 138 -2.08 8.53 7.05
C VAL A 138 -1.96 8.54 5.53
N PHE A 139 -3.04 8.91 4.84
CA PHE A 139 -3.04 9.08 3.39
C PHE A 139 -2.06 10.17 2.95
N LYS A 140 -2.10 11.35 3.59
CA LYS A 140 -1.18 12.47 3.31
C LYS A 140 0.27 12.05 3.44
N VAL A 141 0.65 11.41 4.56
CA VAL A 141 2.02 10.94 4.80
C VAL A 141 2.45 9.89 3.78
N LYS A 142 1.58 8.92 3.42
CA LYS A 142 1.90 7.92 2.41
C LYS A 142 2.12 8.54 1.03
N LEU A 143 1.29 9.51 0.64
CA LEU A 143 1.43 10.22 -0.63
C LEU A 143 2.77 10.97 -0.71
N LEU A 144 3.10 11.77 0.30
CA LEU A 144 4.34 12.54 0.33
C LEU A 144 5.57 11.62 0.24
N LYS A 145 5.58 10.53 1.02
CA LYS A 145 6.65 9.52 0.95
C LYS A 145 6.73 8.88 -0.44
N HIS A 146 5.59 8.51 -1.03
CA HIS A 146 5.59 7.88 -2.35
C HIS A 146 6.24 8.80 -3.41
N VAL A 147 5.88 10.09 -3.40
CA VAL A 147 6.48 11.09 -4.29
C VAL A 147 7.98 11.20 -4.03
N GLU A 148 8.39 11.37 -2.77
CA GLU A 148 9.80 11.51 -2.41
C GLU A 148 10.66 10.29 -2.79
N TYR A 149 10.13 9.07 -2.62
CA TYR A 149 10.88 7.84 -2.89
C TYR A 149 10.88 7.44 -4.36
N PHE A 150 9.73 7.49 -5.04
CA PHE A 150 9.55 6.87 -6.35
C PHE A 150 9.60 7.85 -7.52
N TRP A 151 9.32 9.13 -7.30
CA TRP A 151 9.32 10.09 -8.40
C TRP A 151 10.74 10.56 -8.69
N ARG A 152 11.21 10.28 -9.90
CA ARG A 152 12.55 10.61 -10.37
C ARG A 152 12.47 11.17 -11.78
N LEU A 153 13.00 12.37 -11.98
CA LEU A 153 13.22 12.95 -13.29
C LEU A 153 14.69 12.80 -13.69
N PRO A 154 15.03 12.89 -14.98
CA PRO A 154 16.41 12.95 -15.40
C PRO A 154 17.18 14.06 -14.66
N PRO A 155 18.45 13.83 -14.30
CA PRO A 155 19.28 14.83 -13.64
C PRO A 155 19.51 16.04 -14.56
N SER A 156 19.65 17.21 -13.97
CA SER A 156 20.05 18.45 -14.68
C SER A 156 21.42 18.88 -14.19
N LYS A 157 22.24 19.42 -15.09
CA LYS A 157 23.60 19.87 -14.76
C LYS A 157 23.58 20.99 -13.71
N GLN A 158 22.63 21.92 -13.80
CA GLN A 158 22.46 23.05 -12.89
C GLN A 158 21.00 23.55 -12.87
N GLY A 159 20.64 24.35 -11.86
CA GLY A 159 19.33 24.98 -11.70
C GLY A 159 18.34 24.20 -10.84
N LYS A 160 17.24 24.86 -10.48
CA LYS A 160 16.14 24.34 -9.66
C LYS A 160 14.85 24.30 -10.49
N LEU A 161 13.98 23.37 -10.14
CA LEU A 161 12.58 23.38 -10.59
C LEU A 161 11.69 23.32 -9.35
N GLU A 162 10.78 24.28 -9.25
CA GLU A 162 9.79 24.39 -8.18
C GLU A 162 8.42 24.58 -8.81
N ILE A 163 7.50 23.67 -8.51
CA ILE A 163 6.18 23.60 -9.14
C ILE A 163 5.11 23.30 -8.11
N TRP A 164 3.91 23.79 -8.37
CA TRP A 164 2.67 23.38 -7.72
C TRP A 164 1.81 22.62 -8.72
N ILE A 165 1.30 21.47 -8.29
CA ILE A 165 0.47 20.61 -9.13
C ILE A 165 -0.84 20.26 -8.41
N PRO A 166 -2.00 20.52 -9.00
CA PRO A 166 -3.26 20.00 -8.48
C PRO A 166 -3.42 18.53 -8.90
N ILE A 167 -3.84 17.67 -7.98
CA ILE A 167 -4.14 16.26 -8.23
C ILE A 167 -5.54 15.97 -7.71
N ARG A 168 -6.33 15.23 -8.50
CA ARG A 168 -7.66 14.77 -8.10
C ARG A 168 -7.69 13.25 -8.05
N PHE A 169 -8.22 12.74 -6.96
CA PHE A 169 -8.46 11.32 -6.73
C PHE A 169 -9.97 11.11 -6.74
N ARG A 170 -10.46 10.21 -7.60
CA ARG A 170 -11.87 9.86 -7.70
C ARG A 170 -12.08 8.47 -7.13
N GLY A 171 -12.99 8.36 -6.17
CA GLY A 171 -13.54 7.10 -5.71
C GLY A 171 -14.26 6.41 -6.86
N GLY A 172 -14.10 5.09 -6.95
CA GLY A 172 -14.86 4.28 -7.89
C GLY A 172 -16.35 4.32 -7.56
N VAL A 173 -17.18 4.25 -8.59
CA VAL A 173 -18.64 4.03 -8.46
C VAL A 173 -18.90 2.58 -8.09
#